data_AF-A0A178X765-F1
#
_entry.id   AF-A0A178X765-F1
#
_cell.length_a   1.000
_cell.length_b   1.000
_cell.length_c   1.000
_cell.angle_alpha   90.00
_cell.angle_beta   90.00
_cell.angle_gamma   90.00
#
_symmetry.space_group_name_H-M   'P 1'
#
loop_
_entity.id
_entity.type
_entity.pdbx_description
1 polymer ?
#
loop_
_entity_poly.entity_id
_entity_poly.type
_entity_poly.pdbx_seq_one_letter_code
_entity_poly.pdbx_strand_id
1 'polypeptide(L)'
;MVNHSDCLPLVGLSTVVDELARGGTAVLVAGGTGYLTMAAGFADWRRISFFVRHTSGFLCAAMPPERADRLELPPMVPHRQDRGGPEFAVSVDASTGVGTGISARDRARTLRLLAEPDTTPDGFCRPGHVMPIRTRRTGPAQAPEAAVELCRLAGAAPVAVLCELVAADGSLPQPEFLADFAHEYGLPVIEMEETMGIDRAASRGEWNVQRPHGFLARAPLSNAIRVGDLVITSGQIGIDGSGAVVPGIGPQTRICLENIATLLAASGADLRDVVQTRVFLADFTGYDEFNQVYREFFADPYPTRSTIGVPRLALGAEIEIEATAIRRREPAGEEA
;
A
#
# COMPACT_ATOMS: atom_id res chain seq x y z
N MET A 1 29.60 -3.46 4.08
CA MET A 1 29.18 -4.59 3.22
C MET A 1 28.27 -5.45 4.06
N VAL A 2 26.96 -5.31 3.88
CA VAL A 2 25.98 -6.18 4.54
C VAL A 2 25.89 -7.44 3.69
N ASN A 3 26.07 -8.59 4.36
CA ASN A 3 25.96 -9.91 3.78
C ASN A 3 24.47 -10.18 3.48
N HIS A 4 24.11 -10.34 2.21
CA HIS A 4 22.74 -10.60 1.75
C HIS A 4 22.45 -12.10 1.60
N SER A 5 23.16 -12.98 2.32
CA SER A 5 23.01 -14.44 2.17
C SER A 5 21.85 -15.05 2.99
N ASP A 6 21.12 -14.25 3.78
CA ASP A 6 19.96 -14.71 4.57
C ASP A 6 18.65 -14.04 4.13
N CYS A 7 18.52 -13.65 2.86
CA CYS A 7 17.23 -13.26 2.31
C CYS A 7 16.35 -14.51 2.13
N LEU A 8 15.53 -14.81 3.14
CA LEU A 8 14.41 -15.75 3.04
C LEU A 8 13.63 -15.45 1.74
N PRO A 9 13.24 -16.47 0.96
CA PRO A 9 12.53 -16.27 -0.29
C PRO A 9 11.21 -15.53 0.00
N LEU A 10 10.90 -14.51 -0.80
CA LEU A 10 9.66 -13.73 -0.76
C LEU A 10 8.44 -14.61 -0.46
N VAL A 11 7.99 -14.64 0.81
CA VAL A 11 6.67 -15.14 1.22
C VAL A 11 5.65 -14.04 0.92
N GLY A 12 5.60 -13.60 -0.34
CA GLY A 12 4.87 -12.40 -0.72
C GLY A 12 3.38 -12.52 -0.42
N LEU A 13 2.72 -11.36 -0.28
CA LEU A 13 1.27 -11.15 -0.14
C LEU A 13 0.36 -12.29 -0.66
N SER A 14 0.62 -12.85 -1.83
CA SER A 14 -0.14 -13.97 -2.40
C SER A 14 -0.23 -15.20 -1.48
N THR A 15 0.85 -15.56 -0.79
CA THR A 15 0.87 -16.71 0.12
C THR A 15 -0.03 -16.48 1.33
N VAL A 16 0.03 -15.29 1.92
CA VAL A 16 -0.86 -14.93 3.04
C VAL A 16 -2.31 -14.88 2.58
N VAL A 17 -2.58 -14.29 1.42
CA VAL A 17 -3.92 -14.22 0.84
C VAL A 17 -4.49 -15.62 0.59
N ASP A 18 -3.71 -16.52 0.00
CA ASP A 18 -4.11 -17.92 -0.23
C ASP A 18 -4.35 -18.68 1.08
N GLU A 19 -3.50 -18.45 2.09
CA GLU A 19 -3.64 -19.06 3.41
C GLU A 19 -4.95 -18.62 4.07
N LEU A 20 -5.23 -17.31 4.09
CA LEU A 20 -6.48 -16.78 4.65
C LEU A 20 -7.71 -17.22 3.85
N ALA A 21 -7.62 -17.34 2.52
CA ALA A 21 -8.71 -17.81 1.67
C ALA A 21 -9.11 -19.27 2.00
N ARG A 22 -8.16 -20.07 2.51
CA ARG A 22 -8.39 -21.45 2.99
C ARG A 22 -8.78 -21.51 4.47
N GLY A 23 -8.98 -20.36 5.11
CA GLY A 23 -9.29 -20.25 6.54
C GLY A 23 -8.09 -20.42 7.46
N GLY A 24 -6.88 -20.29 6.93
CA GLY A 24 -5.64 -20.32 7.68
C GLY A 24 -5.41 -19.10 8.57
N THR A 25 -4.25 -19.07 9.22
CA THR A 25 -3.80 -18.00 10.10
C THR A 25 -2.48 -17.45 9.58
N ALA A 26 -2.26 -16.15 9.73
CA ALA A 26 -1.00 -15.50 9.39
C ALA A 26 -0.49 -14.64 10.55
N VAL A 27 0.79 -14.29 10.51
CA VAL A 27 1.39 -13.25 11.36
C VAL A 27 1.42 -11.95 10.56
N LEU A 28 0.71 -10.93 11.05
CA LEU A 28 0.79 -9.56 10.54
C LEU A 28 1.73 -8.75 11.43
N VAL A 29 2.72 -8.10 10.85
CA VAL A 29 3.65 -7.23 11.56
C VAL A 29 3.32 -5.77 11.22
N ALA A 30 3.22 -4.90 12.23
CA ALA A 30 2.94 -3.49 12.03
C ALA A 30 3.73 -2.65 13.03
N GLY A 31 4.67 -1.82 12.53
CA GLY A 31 5.52 -0.99 13.40
C GLY A 31 6.36 -1.78 14.40
N GLY A 32 6.75 -3.01 14.04
CA GLY A 32 7.48 -3.94 14.90
C GLY A 32 6.62 -4.81 15.83
N THR A 33 5.31 -4.54 15.94
CA THR A 33 4.39 -5.38 16.72
C THR A 33 3.83 -6.50 15.85
N GLY A 34 3.89 -7.74 16.35
CA GLY A 34 3.31 -8.91 15.68
C GLY A 34 1.90 -9.23 16.16
N TYR A 35 1.02 -9.57 15.23
CA TYR A 35 -0.36 -9.97 15.48
C TYR A 35 -0.66 -11.30 14.80
N LEU A 36 -1.39 -12.17 15.48
CA LEU A 36 -2.09 -13.24 14.79
C LEU A 36 -3.33 -12.68 14.10
N THR A 37 -3.52 -13.04 12.84
CA THR A 37 -4.68 -12.63 12.05
C THR A 37 -5.29 -13.78 11.25
N MET A 38 -6.62 -13.76 11.12
CA MET A 38 -7.37 -14.65 10.24
C MET A 38 -8.70 -14.01 9.83
N ALA A 39 -9.32 -14.50 8.74
CA ALA A 39 -10.68 -14.08 8.39
C ALA A 39 -11.71 -14.66 9.37
N ALA A 40 -12.51 -13.80 10.00
CA ALA A 40 -13.41 -14.17 11.09
C ALA A 40 -14.51 -15.16 10.68
N GLY A 41 -14.91 -15.16 9.40
CA GLY A 41 -15.86 -16.13 8.85
C GLY A 41 -15.37 -17.58 8.89
N PHE A 42 -14.06 -17.80 8.99
CA PHE A 42 -13.45 -19.13 9.12
C PHE A 42 -13.05 -19.47 10.56
N ALA A 43 -13.39 -18.63 11.54
CA ALA A 43 -13.00 -18.85 12.93
C ALA A 43 -13.57 -20.17 13.48
N ASP A 44 -12.68 -21.03 13.99
CA ASP A 44 -13.04 -22.25 14.70
C ASP A 44 -12.39 -22.30 16.09
N TRP A 45 -12.86 -23.24 16.91
CA TRP A 45 -12.39 -23.33 18.30
C TRP A 45 -10.90 -23.68 18.41
N ARG A 46 -10.30 -24.40 17.45
CA ARG A 46 -8.89 -24.79 17.48
C ARG A 46 -8.01 -23.57 17.22
N ARG A 47 -8.33 -22.80 16.19
CA ARG A 47 -7.63 -21.56 15.84
C ARG A 47 -7.80 -20.52 16.93
N ILE A 48 -9.01 -20.32 17.46
CA ILE A 48 -9.20 -19.37 18.56
C ILE A 48 -8.50 -19.83 19.84
N SER A 49 -8.44 -21.13 20.13
CA SER A 49 -7.62 -21.63 21.24
C SER A 49 -6.13 -21.39 21.02
N PHE A 50 -5.66 -21.49 19.78
CA PHE A 50 -4.28 -21.16 19.41
C PHE A 50 -4.00 -19.67 19.63
N PHE A 51 -4.88 -18.78 19.16
CA PHE A 51 -4.74 -17.34 19.41
C PHE A 51 -4.62 -17.07 20.91
N VAL A 52 -5.55 -17.56 21.71
CA VAL A 52 -5.57 -17.33 23.17
C VAL A 52 -4.32 -17.84 23.88
N ARG A 53 -3.68 -18.90 23.38
CA ARG A 53 -2.48 -19.47 23.98
C ARG A 53 -1.21 -18.67 23.72
N HIS A 54 -1.15 -17.95 22.59
CA HIS A 54 0.07 -17.31 22.09
C HIS A 54 -0.03 -15.78 21.98
N THR A 55 -1.15 -15.20 22.38
CA THR A 55 -1.42 -13.75 22.30
C THR A 55 -1.88 -13.22 23.64
N SER A 56 -2.13 -11.92 23.75
CA SER A 56 -2.73 -11.30 24.94
C SER A 56 -4.11 -11.85 25.32
N GLY A 57 -4.76 -12.60 24.43
CA GLY A 57 -6.12 -13.10 24.60
C GLY A 57 -7.20 -12.03 24.44
N PHE A 58 -6.81 -10.77 24.21
CA PHE A 58 -7.69 -9.63 23.92
C PHE A 58 -8.16 -9.67 22.46
N LEU A 59 -8.96 -10.69 22.14
CA LEU A 59 -9.40 -10.99 20.78
C LEU A 59 -10.26 -9.88 20.18
N CYS A 60 -9.74 -9.28 19.12
CA CYS A 60 -10.41 -8.22 18.40
C CYS A 60 -11.01 -8.71 17.09
N ALA A 61 -12.10 -8.07 16.66
CA ALA A 61 -12.75 -8.27 15.37
C ALA A 61 -12.75 -6.95 14.60
N ALA A 62 -11.73 -6.73 13.77
CA ALA A 62 -11.63 -5.53 12.94
C ALA A 62 -12.61 -5.61 11.76
N MET A 63 -13.35 -4.53 11.51
CA MET A 63 -14.33 -4.48 10.42
C MET A 63 -14.53 -3.05 9.88
N PRO A 64 -15.01 -2.91 8.62
CA PRO A 64 -15.44 -1.65 8.07
C PRO A 64 -16.54 -1.00 8.91
N PRO A 65 -16.57 0.33 9.01
CA PRO A 65 -17.60 1.05 9.77
C PRO A 65 -19.01 0.74 9.28
N GLU A 66 -19.21 0.47 7.99
CA GLU A 66 -20.51 0.09 7.42
C GLU A 66 -21.01 -1.23 8.00
N ARG A 67 -20.11 -2.18 8.28
CA ARG A 67 -20.46 -3.45 8.93
C ARG A 67 -20.81 -3.22 10.39
N ALA A 68 -20.01 -2.42 11.10
CA ALA A 68 -20.27 -2.08 12.49
C ALA A 68 -21.60 -1.32 12.66
N ASP A 69 -21.93 -0.42 11.74
CA ASP A 69 -23.19 0.35 11.73
C ASP A 69 -24.40 -0.55 11.51
N ARG A 70 -24.33 -1.48 10.55
CA ARG A 70 -25.39 -2.48 10.32
C ARG A 70 -25.67 -3.37 11.53
N LEU A 71 -24.67 -3.59 12.38
CA LEU A 71 -24.77 -4.40 13.60
C LEU A 71 -25.05 -3.55 14.85
N GLU A 72 -25.26 -2.24 14.71
CA GLU A 72 -25.43 -1.30 15.82
C GLU A 72 -24.33 -1.44 16.88
N LEU A 73 -23.07 -1.38 16.41
CA LEU A 73 -21.86 -1.42 17.24
C LEU A 73 -21.23 -0.03 17.29
N PRO A 74 -21.75 0.89 18.14
CA PRO A 74 -21.17 2.21 18.29
C PRO A 74 -19.80 2.13 18.98
N PRO A 75 -18.95 3.17 18.84
CA PRO A 75 -17.72 3.28 19.60
C PRO A 75 -17.97 3.09 21.10
N MET A 76 -17.10 2.35 21.77
CA MET A 76 -17.20 2.10 23.21
C MET A 76 -17.04 3.39 24.04
N VAL A 77 -16.22 4.32 23.55
CA VAL A 77 -15.98 5.62 24.18
C VAL A 77 -16.37 6.73 23.19
N PRO A 78 -17.50 7.44 23.39
CA PRO A 78 -18.00 8.44 22.44
C PRO A 78 -17.05 9.62 22.18
N HIS A 79 -16.25 10.01 23.17
CA HIS A 79 -15.33 11.15 23.10
C HIS A 79 -13.91 10.72 23.51
N ARG A 80 -13.22 10.01 22.62
CA ARG A 80 -11.86 9.56 22.86
C ARG A 80 -10.85 10.71 22.81
N GLN A 81 -9.94 10.75 23.79
CA GLN A 81 -8.83 11.71 23.83
C GLN A 81 -7.69 11.27 22.90
N ASP A 82 -7.37 9.99 22.87
CA ASP A 82 -6.42 9.41 21.92
C ASP A 82 -7.11 9.14 20.58
N ARG A 83 -6.77 9.94 19.56
CA ARG A 83 -7.25 9.73 18.20
C ARG A 83 -6.36 8.79 17.39
N GLY A 84 -5.16 8.49 17.88
CA GLY A 84 -4.15 7.63 17.26
C GLY A 84 -4.40 6.14 17.46
N GLY A 85 -4.95 5.68 18.57
CA GLY A 85 -5.27 4.26 18.81
C GLY A 85 -6.55 3.75 18.10
N PRO A 86 -6.71 2.42 17.95
CA PRO A 86 -7.87 1.81 17.28
C PRO A 86 -9.20 2.20 17.94
N GLU A 87 -10.24 2.37 17.12
CA GLU A 87 -11.58 2.70 17.61
C GLU A 87 -12.35 1.43 17.96
N PHE A 88 -12.27 1.04 19.24
CA PHE A 88 -13.05 -0.08 19.76
C PHE A 88 -14.55 0.25 19.80
N ALA A 89 -15.39 -0.70 19.38
CA ALA A 89 -16.83 -0.67 19.59
C ALA A 89 -17.22 -1.42 20.88
N VAL A 90 -18.49 -1.32 21.27
CA VAL A 90 -19.05 -2.10 22.38
C VAL A 90 -18.78 -3.60 22.16
N SER A 91 -18.27 -4.29 23.19
CA SER A 91 -17.95 -5.71 23.11
C SER A 91 -19.20 -6.58 22.98
N VAL A 92 -19.05 -7.75 22.35
CA VAL A 92 -20.18 -8.62 22.01
C VAL A 92 -19.90 -10.09 22.25
N ASP A 93 -20.98 -10.83 22.51
CA ASP A 93 -21.08 -12.27 22.35
C ASP A 93 -22.26 -12.60 21.43
N ALA A 94 -22.22 -13.74 20.74
CA ALA A 94 -23.39 -14.25 20.05
C ALA A 94 -24.55 -14.47 21.04
N SER A 95 -25.77 -14.10 20.67
CA SER A 95 -26.95 -14.24 21.52
C SER A 95 -27.44 -15.69 21.66
N THR A 96 -27.03 -16.56 20.73
CA THR A 96 -27.44 -17.97 20.68
C THR A 96 -26.28 -18.89 20.31
N GLY A 97 -26.35 -20.14 20.77
CA GLY A 97 -25.35 -21.17 20.46
C GLY A 97 -24.02 -20.99 21.18
N VAL A 98 -24.02 -20.26 22.30
CA VAL A 98 -22.87 -20.06 23.19
C VAL A 98 -23.24 -20.34 24.64
N GLY A 99 -22.23 -20.64 25.47
CA GLY A 99 -22.38 -20.76 26.92
C GLY A 99 -22.19 -19.42 27.62
N THR A 100 -21.06 -19.26 28.30
CA THR A 100 -20.70 -18.01 29.00
C THR A 100 -20.10 -16.96 28.06
N GLY A 101 -19.74 -17.33 26.82
CA GLY A 101 -19.17 -16.41 25.83
C GLY A 101 -17.64 -16.45 25.76
N ILE A 102 -16.95 -16.76 26.86
CA ILE A 102 -15.48 -16.67 26.95
C ILE A 102 -14.72 -17.84 26.32
N SER A 103 -15.37 -19.01 26.17
CA SER A 103 -14.68 -20.19 25.64
C SER A 103 -14.20 -19.97 24.21
N ALA A 104 -13.15 -20.69 23.77
CA ALA A 104 -12.67 -20.58 22.39
C ALA A 104 -13.77 -20.94 21.36
N ARG A 105 -14.66 -21.88 21.73
CA ARG A 105 -15.81 -22.25 20.90
C ARG A 105 -16.85 -21.13 20.82
N ASP A 106 -17.16 -20.49 21.94
CA ASP A 106 -18.12 -19.38 21.99
C ASP A 106 -17.60 -18.17 21.23
N ARG A 107 -16.35 -17.76 21.47
CA ARG A 107 -15.72 -16.64 20.75
C ARG A 107 -15.59 -16.91 19.25
N ALA A 108 -15.29 -18.15 18.83
CA ALA A 108 -15.32 -18.53 17.42
C ALA A 108 -16.73 -18.41 16.80
N ARG A 109 -17.79 -18.71 17.55
CA ARG A 109 -19.18 -18.50 17.10
C ARG A 109 -19.49 -17.01 16.95
N THR A 110 -19.14 -16.19 17.94
CA THR A 110 -19.30 -14.73 17.88
C THR A 110 -18.56 -14.12 16.69
N LEU A 111 -17.30 -14.52 16.45
CA LEU A 111 -16.49 -14.03 15.33
C LEU A 111 -17.10 -14.38 13.96
N ARG A 112 -17.57 -15.61 13.78
CA ARG A 112 -18.27 -16.00 12.54
C ARG A 112 -19.55 -15.19 12.33
N LEU A 113 -20.33 -15.00 13.39
CA LEU A 113 -21.57 -14.22 13.34
C LEU A 113 -21.29 -12.74 13.00
N LEU A 114 -20.19 -12.16 13.50
CA LEU A 114 -19.76 -10.81 13.10
C LEU A 114 -19.44 -10.72 11.60
N ALA A 115 -18.99 -11.80 10.96
CA ALA A 115 -18.69 -11.88 9.54
C ALA A 115 -19.88 -12.27 8.63
N GLU A 116 -20.92 -12.91 9.18
CA GLU A 116 -22.08 -13.41 8.43
C GLU A 116 -22.94 -12.26 7.85
N PRO A 117 -23.14 -12.17 6.53
CA PRO A 117 -23.72 -10.99 5.89
C PRO A 117 -25.15 -10.66 6.34
N ASP A 118 -25.94 -11.67 6.71
CA ASP A 118 -27.36 -11.54 7.06
C ASP A 118 -27.60 -11.34 8.56
N THR A 119 -26.55 -11.34 9.38
CA THR A 119 -26.67 -11.10 10.82
C THR A 119 -27.21 -9.71 11.11
N THR A 120 -28.14 -9.65 12.06
CA THR A 120 -28.76 -8.43 12.59
C THR A 120 -28.24 -8.12 14.00
N PRO A 121 -28.49 -6.90 14.54
CA PRO A 121 -28.09 -6.53 15.90
C PRO A 121 -28.55 -7.49 17.02
N ASP A 122 -29.70 -8.16 16.84
CA ASP A 122 -30.28 -9.15 17.77
C ASP A 122 -29.48 -10.46 17.85
N GLY A 123 -28.56 -10.66 16.90
CA GLY A 123 -27.59 -11.75 16.94
C GLY A 123 -26.58 -11.63 18.08
N PHE A 124 -26.56 -10.51 18.82
CA PHE A 124 -25.53 -10.24 19.82
C PHE A 124 -26.06 -9.76 21.17
N CYS A 125 -25.44 -10.28 22.23
CA CYS A 125 -25.50 -9.72 23.58
C CYS A 125 -24.38 -8.70 23.77
N ARG A 126 -24.66 -7.64 24.55
CA ARG A 126 -23.72 -6.56 24.89
C ARG A 126 -23.77 -6.34 26.41
N PRO A 127 -22.64 -6.28 27.14
CA PRO A 127 -21.27 -6.56 26.67
C PRO A 127 -21.05 -8.05 26.36
N GLY A 128 -19.88 -8.38 25.83
CA GLY A 128 -19.39 -9.75 25.68
C GLY A 128 -17.86 -9.83 25.63
N HIS A 129 -17.33 -10.92 25.05
CA HIS A 129 -15.91 -11.29 25.17
C HIS A 129 -15.11 -11.17 23.86
N VAL A 130 -15.73 -10.73 22.77
CA VAL A 130 -15.04 -10.31 21.54
C VAL A 130 -15.10 -8.79 21.43
N MET A 131 -13.98 -8.18 21.05
CA MET A 131 -13.82 -6.72 20.98
C MET A 131 -13.87 -6.23 19.53
N PRO A 132 -15.00 -5.72 19.01
CA PRO A 132 -15.03 -5.19 17.66
C PRO A 132 -14.16 -3.92 17.55
N ILE A 133 -13.43 -3.79 16.43
CA ILE A 133 -12.71 -2.58 16.06
C ILE A 133 -13.35 -2.02 14.80
N ARG A 134 -13.68 -0.74 14.83
CA ARG A 134 -14.13 0.03 13.67
C ARG A 134 -12.89 0.55 12.96
N THR A 135 -12.63 0.06 11.74
CA THR A 135 -11.52 0.56 10.95
C THR A 135 -11.76 2.00 10.49
N ARG A 136 -10.70 2.78 10.36
CA ARG A 136 -10.80 4.16 9.87
C ARG A 136 -11.00 4.20 8.35
N ARG A 137 -11.72 5.22 7.89
CA ARG A 137 -11.86 5.54 6.45
C ARG A 137 -10.75 6.45 5.93
N THR A 138 -10.13 7.21 6.83
CA THR A 138 -9.15 8.27 6.50
C THR A 138 -8.05 8.31 7.56
N GLY A 139 -6.86 8.72 7.16
CA GLY A 139 -5.67 8.78 8.01
C GLY A 139 -4.71 7.63 7.76
N PRO A 140 -3.59 7.55 8.49
CA PRO A 140 -2.65 6.45 8.34
C PRO A 140 -3.31 5.15 8.78
N ALA A 141 -3.16 4.12 7.95
CA ALA A 141 -3.64 2.79 8.29
C ALA A 141 -2.83 2.15 9.41
N GLN A 142 -3.46 1.21 10.10
CA GLN A 142 -2.90 0.46 11.21
C GLN A 142 -3.19 -1.04 10.99
N ALA A 143 -2.72 -1.87 11.93
CA ALA A 143 -2.91 -3.31 11.87
C ALA A 143 -4.38 -3.74 11.62
N PRO A 144 -5.42 -3.11 12.23
CA PRO A 144 -6.81 -3.43 11.93
C PRO A 144 -7.20 -3.24 10.46
N GLU A 145 -6.81 -2.11 9.85
CA GLU A 145 -7.09 -1.82 8.45
C GLU A 145 -6.40 -2.83 7.51
N ALA A 146 -5.13 -3.14 7.77
CA ALA A 146 -4.37 -4.12 7.00
C ALA A 146 -4.95 -5.54 7.10
N ALA A 147 -5.37 -5.96 8.30
CA ALA A 147 -6.00 -7.26 8.53
C ALA A 147 -7.34 -7.39 7.79
N VAL A 148 -8.16 -6.33 7.79
CA VAL A 148 -9.41 -6.29 7.01
C VAL A 148 -9.13 -6.35 5.51
N GLU A 149 -8.09 -5.67 5.04
CA GLU A 149 -7.71 -5.70 3.62
C GLU A 149 -7.24 -7.08 3.17
N LEU A 150 -6.44 -7.77 3.98
CA LEU A 150 -6.07 -9.17 3.74
C LEU A 150 -7.30 -10.08 3.60
N CYS A 151 -8.34 -9.86 4.40
CA CYS A 151 -9.59 -10.61 4.27
C CYS A 151 -10.28 -10.33 2.93
N ARG A 152 -10.29 -9.06 2.46
CA ARG A 152 -10.87 -8.71 1.16
C ARG A 152 -10.14 -9.38 0.00
N LEU A 153 -8.82 -9.34 0.02
CA LEU A 153 -7.99 -9.98 -1.01
C LEU A 153 -8.17 -11.49 -1.06
N ALA A 154 -8.36 -12.10 0.11
CA ALA A 154 -8.65 -13.53 0.25
C ALA A 154 -10.07 -13.91 -0.22
N GLY A 155 -10.89 -12.95 -0.68
CA GLY A 155 -12.28 -13.17 -1.05
C GLY A 155 -13.19 -13.52 0.14
N ALA A 156 -12.74 -13.26 1.36
CA ALA A 156 -13.50 -13.49 2.58
C ALA A 156 -14.35 -12.27 2.94
N ALA A 157 -15.31 -12.45 3.86
CA ALA A 157 -16.01 -11.33 4.47
C ALA A 157 -14.98 -10.36 5.11
N PRO A 158 -15.15 -9.04 5.00
CA PRO A 158 -14.18 -8.05 5.46
C PRO A 158 -14.24 -7.88 6.99
N VAL A 159 -14.09 -8.97 7.73
CA VAL A 159 -14.02 -8.98 9.20
C VAL A 159 -12.83 -9.85 9.58
N ALA A 160 -11.82 -9.25 10.19
CA ALA A 160 -10.58 -9.90 10.55
C ALA A 160 -10.52 -10.13 12.06
N VAL A 161 -10.10 -11.32 12.47
CA VAL A 161 -9.66 -11.58 13.84
C VAL A 161 -8.25 -11.00 13.97
N LEU A 162 -7.98 -10.21 15.00
CA LEU A 162 -6.66 -9.63 15.26
C LEU A 162 -6.33 -9.75 16.75
N CYS A 163 -5.15 -10.26 17.09
CA CYS A 163 -4.71 -10.33 18.48
C CYS A 163 -3.18 -10.27 18.58
N GLU A 164 -2.68 -9.40 19.45
CA GLU A 164 -1.25 -9.10 19.60
C GLU A 164 -0.50 -10.27 20.24
N LEU A 165 0.59 -10.70 19.61
CA LEU A 165 1.48 -11.74 20.13
C LEU A 165 2.16 -11.26 21.40
N VAL A 166 2.31 -12.17 22.37
CA VAL A 166 2.97 -11.90 23.64
C VAL A 166 4.01 -12.99 23.86
N ALA A 167 5.22 -12.59 24.28
CA ALA A 167 6.30 -13.52 24.58
C ALA A 167 5.97 -14.36 25.83
N ALA A 168 6.64 -15.50 25.99
CA ALA A 168 6.37 -16.42 27.11
C ALA A 168 6.64 -15.80 28.50
N ASP A 169 7.49 -14.78 28.57
CA ASP A 169 7.77 -14.01 29.78
C ASP A 169 6.76 -12.87 30.04
N GLY A 170 5.77 -12.71 29.17
CA GLY A 170 4.73 -11.68 29.24
C GLY A 170 5.12 -10.34 28.60
N SER A 171 6.32 -10.22 28.04
CA SER A 171 6.76 -9.01 27.33
C SER A 171 6.22 -8.95 25.89
N LEU A 172 6.30 -7.77 25.27
CA LEU A 172 6.06 -7.65 23.84
C LEU A 172 7.23 -8.30 23.08
N PRO A 173 6.96 -9.17 22.09
CA PRO A 173 7.99 -9.89 21.38
C PRO A 173 8.89 -8.93 20.57
N GLN A 174 10.20 -9.21 20.60
CA GLN A 174 11.15 -8.55 19.69
C GLN A 174 10.98 -9.07 18.26
N PRO A 175 11.42 -8.33 17.22
CA PRO A 175 11.26 -8.75 15.83
C PRO A 175 11.84 -10.14 15.52
N GLU A 176 12.94 -10.54 16.16
CA GLU A 176 13.55 -11.87 15.93
C GLU A 176 12.62 -13.00 16.39
N PHE A 177 11.90 -12.79 17.51
CA PHE A 177 10.92 -13.74 18.03
C PHE A 177 9.78 -14.00 17.04
N LEU A 178 9.34 -12.98 16.29
CA LEU A 178 8.22 -13.11 15.35
C LEU A 178 8.56 -14.10 14.22
N ALA A 179 9.79 -14.05 13.72
CA ALA A 179 10.28 -14.96 12.69
C ALA A 179 10.38 -16.40 13.23
N ASP A 180 10.95 -16.58 14.42
CA ASP A 180 11.08 -17.89 15.07
C ASP A 180 9.72 -18.52 15.35
N PHE A 181 8.78 -17.73 15.89
CA PHE A 181 7.41 -18.16 16.16
C PHE A 181 6.70 -18.57 14.87
N ALA A 182 6.78 -17.74 13.82
CA ALA A 182 6.15 -18.06 12.54
C ALA A 182 6.73 -19.35 11.92
N HIS A 183 8.05 -19.55 12.01
CA HIS A 183 8.71 -20.76 11.55
C HIS A 183 8.29 -21.99 12.37
N GLU A 184 8.25 -21.90 13.70
CA GLU A 184 7.83 -22.98 14.61
C GLU A 184 6.42 -23.49 14.28
N TYR A 185 5.49 -22.57 14.01
CA TYR A 185 4.08 -22.91 13.75
C TYR A 185 3.71 -22.97 12.26
N GLY A 186 4.68 -22.80 11.35
CA GLY A 186 4.47 -22.83 9.90
C GLY A 186 3.51 -21.75 9.39
N LEU A 187 3.54 -20.57 10.01
CA LEU A 187 2.65 -19.46 9.67
C LEU A 187 3.34 -18.52 8.66
N PRO A 188 2.65 -18.07 7.60
CA PRO A 188 3.19 -17.03 6.74
C PRO A 188 3.19 -15.68 7.48
N VAL A 189 4.22 -14.88 7.22
CA VAL A 189 4.43 -13.56 7.83
C VAL A 189 4.25 -12.49 6.75
N ILE A 190 3.65 -11.36 7.12
CA ILE A 190 3.55 -10.19 6.25
C ILE A 190 3.72 -8.89 7.05
N GLU A 191 4.47 -7.95 6.48
CA GLU A 191 4.56 -6.58 6.97
C GLU A 191 3.34 -5.78 6.49
N MET A 192 2.78 -4.94 7.37
CA MET A 192 1.62 -4.10 7.10
C MET A 192 1.80 -3.30 5.80
N GLU A 193 2.99 -2.76 5.58
CA GLU A 193 3.38 -1.98 4.42
C GLU A 193 3.15 -2.73 3.09
N GLU A 194 3.25 -4.07 3.08
CA GLU A 194 2.97 -4.89 1.90
C GLU A 194 1.47 -4.97 1.58
N THR A 195 0.60 -4.86 2.60
CA THR A 195 -0.86 -4.78 2.42
C THR A 195 -1.30 -3.37 1.97
N MET A 196 -0.55 -2.35 2.40
CA MET A 196 -0.84 -0.94 2.21
C MET A 196 -0.58 -0.41 0.78
N GLY A 197 -0.04 -1.25 -0.11
CA GLY A 197 0.14 -0.98 -1.54
C GLY A 197 -1.12 -1.17 -2.40
N ILE A 198 -2.21 -1.65 -1.83
CA ILE A 198 -3.41 -2.07 -2.58
C ILE A 198 -4.41 -0.92 -2.72
N ASP A 199 -4.43 0.02 -1.77
CA ASP A 199 -5.09 1.32 -1.97
C ASP A 199 -4.34 2.19 -3.00
N ARG A 200 -3.04 1.94 -3.23
CA ARG A 200 -2.36 2.50 -4.41
C ARG A 200 -2.89 1.90 -5.71
N ALA A 201 -3.32 0.64 -5.73
CA ALA A 201 -3.91 0.03 -6.93
C ALA A 201 -5.36 0.49 -7.17
N ALA A 202 -6.15 0.68 -6.11
CA ALA A 202 -7.50 1.24 -6.18
C ALA A 202 -7.50 2.72 -6.57
N SER A 203 -6.61 3.54 -6.00
CA SER A 203 -6.40 4.95 -6.41
C SER A 203 -5.71 5.12 -7.77
N ARG A 204 -5.00 4.09 -8.27
CA ARG A 204 -4.41 4.05 -9.63
C ARG A 204 -5.43 3.84 -10.74
N GLY A 205 -6.68 3.46 -10.44
CA GLY A 205 -7.74 3.37 -11.46
C GLY A 205 -7.99 4.70 -12.17
N GLU A 206 -7.70 5.82 -11.51
CA GLU A 206 -7.79 7.17 -12.07
C GLU A 206 -6.49 7.66 -12.72
N TRP A 207 -5.39 6.90 -12.54
CA TRP A 207 -4.07 7.30 -13.01
C TRP A 207 -3.87 6.80 -14.44
N ASN A 208 -3.46 7.69 -15.33
CA ASN A 208 -2.93 7.27 -16.63
C ASN A 208 -1.45 6.97 -16.44
N VAL A 209 -1.09 5.69 -16.44
CA VAL A 209 0.27 5.20 -16.19
C VAL A 209 0.91 4.76 -17.50
N GLN A 210 1.98 5.44 -17.90
CA GLN A 210 2.81 5.06 -19.03
C GLN A 210 3.91 4.13 -18.54
N ARG A 211 3.90 2.88 -19.00
CA ARG A 211 4.86 1.84 -18.57
C ARG A 211 6.05 1.77 -19.52
N PRO A 212 7.25 1.45 -19.01
CA PRO A 212 8.40 1.18 -19.86
C PRO A 212 8.15 -0.04 -20.74
N HIS A 213 8.65 0.02 -21.98
CA HIS A 213 8.66 -1.08 -22.94
C HIS A 213 10.11 -1.43 -23.31
N GLY A 214 10.31 -2.57 -23.99
CA GLY A 214 11.64 -2.98 -24.45
C GLY A 214 12.61 -3.26 -23.30
N PHE A 215 13.84 -2.77 -23.41
CA PHE A 215 14.93 -3.02 -22.45
C PHE A 215 14.57 -2.66 -21.00
N LEU A 216 13.75 -1.61 -20.79
CA LEU A 216 13.34 -1.15 -19.46
C LEU A 216 12.05 -1.79 -18.94
N ALA A 217 11.45 -2.75 -19.64
CA ALA A 217 10.14 -3.33 -19.27
C ALA A 217 10.10 -3.98 -17.87
N ARG A 218 11.26 -4.36 -17.31
CA ARG A 218 11.38 -4.93 -15.96
C ARG A 218 11.89 -3.95 -14.91
N ALA A 219 12.21 -2.71 -15.29
CA ALA A 219 12.65 -1.70 -14.34
C ALA A 219 11.49 -1.33 -13.40
N PRO A 220 11.72 -1.14 -12.09
CA PRO A 220 10.68 -0.83 -11.12
C PRO A 220 10.28 0.66 -11.18
N LEU A 221 9.93 1.17 -12.37
CA LEU A 221 9.55 2.55 -12.63
C LEU A 221 8.38 2.64 -13.62
N SER A 222 7.71 3.79 -13.65
CA SER A 222 6.76 4.17 -14.71
C SER A 222 7.41 5.27 -15.54
N ASN A 223 7.31 5.24 -16.87
CA ASN A 223 7.87 6.30 -17.70
C ASN A 223 7.19 7.65 -17.43
N ALA A 224 5.88 7.62 -17.20
CA ALA A 224 5.12 8.77 -16.73
C ALA A 224 3.87 8.33 -15.95
N ILE A 225 3.40 9.20 -15.05
CA ILE A 225 2.12 9.04 -14.37
C ILE A 225 1.37 10.37 -14.48
N ARG A 226 0.10 10.30 -14.88
CA ARG A 226 -0.85 11.40 -14.73
C ARG A 226 -1.85 11.09 -13.62
N VAL A 227 -2.04 12.05 -12.71
CA VAL A 227 -3.07 12.06 -11.67
C VAL A 227 -3.89 13.34 -11.81
N GLY A 228 -5.15 13.24 -12.22
CA GLY A 228 -5.96 14.41 -12.57
C GLY A 228 -5.31 15.21 -13.70
N ASP A 229 -4.94 16.46 -13.41
CA ASP A 229 -4.28 17.37 -14.36
C ASP A 229 -2.74 17.41 -14.20
N LEU A 230 -2.18 16.77 -13.17
CA LEU A 230 -0.74 16.69 -12.95
C LEU A 230 -0.14 15.52 -13.74
N VAL A 231 0.92 15.78 -14.51
CA VAL A 231 1.71 14.77 -15.23
C VAL A 231 3.16 14.84 -14.75
N ILE A 232 3.75 13.70 -14.40
CA ILE A 232 5.15 13.58 -13.96
C ILE A 232 5.82 12.51 -14.82
N THR A 233 6.99 12.82 -15.40
CA THR A 233 7.83 11.85 -16.11
C THR A 233 8.95 11.34 -15.20
N SER A 234 9.38 10.09 -15.39
CA SER A 234 10.71 9.68 -14.93
C SER A 234 11.81 10.32 -15.78
N GLY A 235 13.04 10.25 -15.31
CA GLY A 235 14.21 10.70 -16.06
C GLY A 235 14.35 10.01 -17.40
N GLN A 236 14.56 10.82 -18.43
CA GLN A 236 14.83 10.39 -19.79
C GLN A 236 16.32 10.56 -20.08
N ILE A 237 16.91 9.54 -20.70
CA ILE A 237 18.28 9.54 -21.22
C ILE A 237 18.25 9.35 -22.74
N GLY A 238 19.27 9.86 -23.42
CA GLY A 238 19.38 9.80 -24.88
C GLY A 238 19.84 8.44 -25.39
N ILE A 239 18.93 7.48 -25.49
CA ILE A 239 19.20 6.15 -26.07
C ILE A 239 18.65 6.01 -27.50
N ASP A 240 19.34 5.26 -28.34
CA ASP A 240 18.88 4.92 -29.70
C ASP A 240 17.92 3.72 -29.71
N GLY A 241 17.43 3.35 -30.90
CA GLY A 241 16.53 2.21 -31.08
C GLY A 241 17.14 0.84 -30.76
N SER A 242 18.46 0.76 -30.55
CA SER A 242 19.16 -0.45 -30.09
C SER A 242 19.31 -0.51 -28.56
N GLY A 243 19.00 0.57 -27.86
CA GLY A 243 19.17 0.73 -26.43
C GLY A 243 20.56 1.24 -26.01
N ALA A 244 21.40 1.68 -26.96
CA ALA A 244 22.69 2.28 -26.68
C ALA A 244 22.56 3.79 -26.46
N VAL A 245 23.37 4.35 -25.55
CA VAL A 245 23.44 5.80 -25.34
C VAL A 245 24.05 6.47 -26.57
N VAL A 246 23.35 7.47 -27.11
CA VAL A 246 23.82 8.27 -28.24
C VAL A 246 24.98 9.16 -27.78
N PRO A 247 26.09 9.26 -28.54
CA PRO A 247 27.22 10.09 -28.14
C PRO A 247 26.90 11.60 -28.20
N GLY A 248 27.37 12.35 -27.19
CA GLY A 248 27.32 13.80 -27.14
C GLY A 248 26.07 14.36 -26.45
N ILE A 249 26.27 15.38 -25.61
CA ILE A 249 25.23 16.01 -24.82
C ILE A 249 24.11 16.64 -25.66
N GLY A 250 24.40 17.26 -26.82
CA GLY A 250 23.37 17.86 -27.68
C GLY A 250 22.36 16.84 -28.21
N PRO A 251 22.82 15.78 -28.93
CA PRO A 251 21.96 14.68 -29.35
C PRO A 251 21.20 14.02 -28.19
N GLN A 252 21.86 13.76 -27.05
CA GLN A 252 21.18 13.19 -25.89
C GLN A 252 20.08 14.13 -25.36
N THR A 253 20.37 15.43 -25.22
CA THR A 253 19.40 16.43 -24.76
C THR A 253 18.17 16.44 -25.65
N ARG A 254 18.35 16.41 -26.98
CA ARG A 254 17.25 16.38 -27.95
C ARG A 254 16.37 15.16 -27.74
N ILE A 255 16.97 13.97 -27.66
CA ILE A 255 16.24 12.71 -27.45
C ILE A 255 15.49 12.73 -26.11
N CYS A 256 16.10 13.25 -25.04
CA CYS A 256 15.42 13.38 -23.75
C CYS A 256 14.15 14.24 -23.86
N LEU A 257 14.24 15.39 -24.53
CA LEU A 257 13.11 16.32 -24.70
C LEU A 257 12.03 15.77 -25.66
N GLU A 258 12.42 15.05 -26.71
CA GLU A 258 11.49 14.33 -27.62
C GLU A 258 10.75 13.18 -26.90
N ASN A 259 11.45 12.45 -26.05
CA ASN A 259 10.84 11.40 -25.21
C ASN A 259 9.87 12.00 -24.21
N ILE A 260 10.24 13.11 -23.55
CA ILE A 260 9.32 13.84 -22.66
C ILE A 260 8.09 14.31 -23.44
N ALA A 261 8.24 14.90 -24.62
CA ALA A 261 7.12 15.34 -25.44
C ALA A 261 6.18 14.17 -25.80
N THR A 262 6.73 13.01 -26.13
CA THR A 262 5.98 11.78 -26.43
C THR A 262 5.20 11.28 -25.21
N LEU A 263 5.84 11.28 -24.03
CA LEU A 263 5.21 10.86 -22.78
C LEU A 263 4.09 11.81 -22.33
N LEU A 264 4.30 13.12 -22.48
CA LEU A 264 3.27 14.13 -22.20
C LEU A 264 2.07 13.94 -23.14
N ALA A 265 2.31 13.76 -24.44
CA ALA A 265 1.25 13.53 -25.43
C ALA A 265 0.43 12.26 -25.10
N ALA A 266 1.09 11.17 -24.71
CA ALA A 266 0.42 9.93 -24.29
C ALA A 266 -0.42 10.11 -23.01
N SER A 267 -0.12 11.11 -22.20
CA SER A 267 -0.89 11.52 -21.02
C SER A 267 -1.86 12.68 -21.28
N GLY A 268 -1.99 13.15 -22.53
CA GLY A 268 -2.91 14.22 -22.92
C GLY A 268 -2.46 15.63 -22.50
N ALA A 269 -1.15 15.86 -22.41
CA ALA A 269 -0.51 17.15 -22.19
C ALA A 269 0.53 17.42 -23.28
N ASP A 270 1.09 18.64 -23.32
CA ASP A 270 2.21 18.97 -24.22
C ASP A 270 3.31 19.78 -23.52
N LEU A 271 4.39 20.09 -24.25
CA LEU A 271 5.54 20.81 -23.68
C LEU A 271 5.18 22.20 -23.10
N ARG A 272 4.11 22.83 -23.58
CA ARG A 272 3.62 24.13 -23.07
C ARG A 272 2.93 24.01 -21.71
N ASP A 273 2.66 22.79 -21.26
CA ASP A 273 2.09 22.50 -19.95
C ASP A 273 3.17 22.25 -18.89
N VAL A 274 4.44 22.15 -19.29
CA VAL A 274 5.57 21.88 -18.39
C VAL A 274 5.83 23.10 -17.51
N VAL A 275 5.73 22.90 -16.20
CA VAL A 275 5.98 23.94 -15.19
C VAL A 275 7.33 23.77 -14.49
N GLN A 276 7.89 22.57 -14.54
CA GLN A 276 9.18 22.26 -13.94
C GLN A 276 9.97 21.24 -14.78
N THR A 277 11.28 21.46 -14.87
CA THR A 277 12.25 20.45 -15.33
C THR A 277 13.34 20.25 -14.28
N ARG A 278 13.81 19.01 -14.15
CA ARG A 278 15.00 18.68 -13.35
C ARG A 278 16.00 18.02 -14.27
N VAL A 279 17.20 18.59 -14.31
CA VAL A 279 18.26 18.22 -15.24
C VAL A 279 19.45 17.74 -14.43
N PHE A 280 19.94 16.56 -14.77
CA PHE A 280 21.15 15.99 -14.18
C PHE A 280 22.24 15.95 -15.24
N LEU A 281 23.41 16.50 -14.93
CA LEU A 281 24.57 16.54 -15.81
C LEU A 281 25.71 15.75 -15.19
N ALA A 282 26.30 14.84 -15.96
CA ALA A 282 27.52 14.15 -15.56
C ALA A 282 28.74 15.09 -15.61
N ASP A 283 28.72 16.08 -16.51
CA ASP A 283 29.73 17.12 -16.64
C ASP A 283 29.07 18.45 -17.06
N PHE A 284 29.46 19.56 -16.41
CA PHE A 284 28.97 20.90 -16.73
C PHE A 284 29.68 21.54 -17.92
N THR A 285 30.75 20.94 -18.46
CA THR A 285 31.38 21.43 -19.70
C THR A 285 30.41 21.48 -20.88
N GLY A 286 29.41 20.60 -20.92
CA GLY A 286 28.36 20.56 -21.95
C GLY A 286 27.17 21.53 -21.71
N TYR A 287 27.20 22.35 -20.66
CA TYR A 287 26.04 23.17 -20.24
C TYR A 287 25.53 24.11 -21.34
N ASP A 288 26.41 24.72 -22.12
CA ASP A 288 26.01 25.66 -23.18
C ASP A 288 25.31 24.95 -24.35
N GLU A 289 25.81 23.79 -24.76
CA GLU A 289 25.22 22.97 -25.81
C GLU A 289 23.85 22.42 -25.37
N PHE A 290 23.74 21.92 -24.14
CA PHE A 290 22.47 21.57 -23.53
C PHE A 290 21.47 22.74 -23.59
N ASN A 291 21.88 23.95 -23.19
CA ASN A 291 21.01 25.13 -23.21
C ASN A 291 20.63 25.56 -24.63
N GLN A 292 21.50 25.36 -25.62
CA GLN A 292 21.18 25.63 -27.01
C GLN A 292 20.01 24.76 -27.48
N VAL A 293 20.08 23.44 -27.24
CA VAL A 293 19.00 22.51 -27.59
C VAL A 293 17.74 22.78 -26.77
N TYR A 294 17.87 23.04 -25.47
CA TYR A 294 16.73 23.30 -24.58
C TYR A 294 15.85 24.48 -25.05
N ARG A 295 16.45 25.53 -25.65
CA ARG A 295 15.73 26.68 -26.21
C ARG A 295 14.94 26.37 -27.47
N GLU A 296 15.18 25.23 -28.12
CA GLU A 296 14.39 24.78 -29.26
C GLU A 296 13.03 24.19 -28.81
N PHE A 297 12.95 23.70 -27.56
CA PHE A 297 11.77 23.02 -27.02
C PHE A 297 10.94 23.90 -26.08
N PHE A 298 11.59 24.84 -25.38
CA PHE A 298 10.92 25.77 -24.46
C PHE A 298 11.19 27.23 -24.83
N ALA A 299 10.16 28.05 -24.64
CA ALA A 299 10.20 29.49 -24.81
C ALA A 299 9.71 30.19 -23.54
N ASP A 300 9.89 31.51 -23.47
CA ASP A 300 9.42 32.31 -22.34
C ASP A 300 7.87 32.30 -22.23
N PRO A 301 7.28 32.12 -21.03
CA PRO A 301 7.96 31.82 -19.77
C PRO A 301 8.51 30.39 -19.73
N TYR A 302 9.81 30.26 -19.45
CA TYR A 302 10.46 28.96 -19.30
C TYR A 302 9.91 28.21 -18.08
N PRO A 303 9.86 26.86 -18.10
CA PRO A 303 9.62 26.07 -16.91
C PRO A 303 10.66 26.40 -15.83
N THR A 304 10.25 26.30 -14.56
CA THR A 304 11.24 26.33 -13.48
C THR A 304 12.24 25.19 -13.69
N ARG A 305 13.53 25.45 -13.46
CA ARG A 305 14.57 24.46 -13.75
C ARG A 305 15.59 24.36 -12.63
N SER A 306 15.86 23.14 -12.19
CA SER A 306 17.05 22.81 -11.39
C SER A 306 18.03 22.01 -12.26
N THR A 307 19.29 22.43 -12.29
CA THR A 307 20.37 21.71 -12.98
C THR A 307 21.40 21.25 -11.96
N ILE A 308 21.62 19.94 -11.89
CA ILE A 308 22.32 19.26 -10.80
C ILE A 308 23.50 18.48 -11.40
N GLY A 309 24.69 18.65 -10.83
CA GLY A 309 25.86 17.85 -11.18
C GLY A 309 25.84 16.52 -10.47
N VAL A 310 26.09 15.42 -11.20
CA VAL A 310 26.13 14.07 -10.64
C VAL A 310 27.40 13.34 -11.08
N PRO A 311 27.95 12.42 -10.26
CA PRO A 311 29.21 11.75 -10.59
C PRO A 311 29.10 10.77 -11.77
N ARG A 312 27.89 10.28 -12.08
CA ARG A 312 27.60 9.41 -13.22
C ARG A 312 26.08 9.28 -13.42
N LEU A 313 25.66 9.04 -14.65
CA LEU A 313 24.29 8.64 -15.00
C LEU A 313 24.24 7.19 -15.49
N ALA A 314 23.03 6.64 -15.58
CA ALA A 314 22.81 5.29 -16.09
C ALA A 314 23.39 5.14 -17.50
N LEU A 315 23.94 3.95 -17.79
CA LEU A 315 24.50 3.59 -19.10
C LEU A 315 25.62 4.52 -19.62
N GLY A 316 26.17 5.39 -18.76
CA GLY A 316 27.18 6.37 -19.16
C GLY A 316 26.61 7.59 -19.88
N ALA A 317 25.32 7.88 -19.73
CA ALA A 317 24.72 9.11 -20.25
C ALA A 317 25.42 10.36 -19.69
N GLU A 318 25.42 11.43 -20.48
CA GLU A 318 25.94 12.75 -20.12
C GLU A 318 24.86 13.62 -19.49
N ILE A 319 23.60 13.37 -19.85
CA ILE A 319 22.43 14.11 -19.37
C ILE A 319 21.22 13.21 -19.13
N GLU A 320 20.47 13.52 -18.07
CA GLU A 320 19.15 12.97 -17.78
C GLU A 320 18.18 14.12 -17.47
N ILE A 321 16.98 14.08 -18.05
CA ILE A 321 15.96 15.13 -17.86
C ILE A 321 14.64 14.50 -17.44
N GLU A 322 14.00 15.05 -16.42
CA GLU A 322 12.60 14.78 -16.07
C GLU A 322 11.78 16.07 -16.07
N ALA A 323 10.46 15.93 -16.24
CA ALA A 323 9.52 17.04 -16.33
C ALA A 323 8.28 16.82 -15.47
N THR A 324 7.73 17.93 -14.98
CA THR A 324 6.40 18.00 -14.37
C THR A 324 5.56 19.00 -15.15
N ALA A 325 4.36 18.58 -15.54
CA ALA A 325 3.41 19.36 -16.32
C ALA A 325 2.03 19.43 -15.65
N ILE A 326 1.32 20.52 -15.90
CA ILE A 326 -0.08 20.73 -15.48
C ILE A 326 -0.92 20.86 -16.74
N ARG A 327 -1.66 19.80 -17.08
CA ARG A 327 -2.55 19.75 -18.25
C ARG A 327 -3.62 20.84 -18.14
N ARG A 328 -3.80 21.61 -19.21
CA ARG A 328 -4.93 22.54 -19.30
C ARG A 328 -6.23 21.78 -19.49
N ARG A 329 -7.28 22.18 -18.76
CA ARG A 329 -8.64 21.75 -19.07
C ARG A 329 -9.13 22.54 -20.27
N GLU A 330 -9.70 21.87 -21.27
CA GLU A 330 -10.53 22.57 -22.24
C GLU A 330 -11.71 23.20 -21.48
N PRO A 331 -12.06 24.47 -21.71
CA PRO A 331 -13.28 25.03 -21.16
C PRO A 331 -14.45 24.15 -21.63
N ALA A 332 -15.27 23.69 -20.70
CA ALA A 332 -16.50 22.99 -21.03
C ALA A 332 -17.28 23.87 -22.00
N GLY A 333 -17.55 23.35 -23.21
CA GLY A 333 -18.28 24.11 -24.22
C GLY A 333 -19.56 24.67 -23.62
N GLU A 334 -19.77 25.97 -23.77
CA GLU A 334 -21.09 26.57 -23.59
C GLU A 334 -22.02 25.88 -24.59
N GLU A 335 -22.87 24.98 -24.08
CA GLU A 335 -24.02 24.47 -24.82
C GLU A 335 -24.90 25.68 -25.18
N ALA A 336 -24.92 26.03 -26.46
CA ALA A 336 -25.82 27.00 -27.07
C ALA A 336 -27.11 26.31 -27.55
#